data_AF-A0A2D7Z778-F1
#
_entry.id   AF-A0A2D7Z778-F1
#
_cell.length_a   1.000
_cell.length_b   1.000
_cell.length_c   1.000
_cell.angle_alpha   90.00
_cell.angle_beta   90.00
_cell.angle_gamma   90.00
#
_symmetry.space_group_name_H-M   'P 1'
#
loop_
_entity.id
_entity.type
_entity.pdbx_description
1 polymer ?
#
loop_
_entity_poly.entity_id
_entity_poly.type
_entity_poly.pdbx_seq_one_letter_code
_entity_poly.pdbx_strand_id
1 'polypeptide(L)'
;SEVGARVFLDRLPLSTSGRAAVDGGLVTLADLATGGDDYELIFTAPVGAGSVVAAAAERAETSVTLIGEITAGAAVDVVDQSGATVDLGVRGYRHA
;
A
#
# COMPACT_ATOMS: atom_id res chain seq x y z
N SER A 1 14.62 -6.03 -8.81
CA SER A 1 13.82 -5.42 -9.89
C SER A 1 14.40 -4.13 -10.45
N GLU A 2 15.37 -3.46 -9.79
CA GLU A 2 16.03 -2.22 -10.32
C GLU A 2 15.06 -1.13 -10.81
N VAL A 3 13.91 -1.03 -10.15
CA VAL A 3 12.83 -0.08 -10.42
C VAL A 3 12.38 0.56 -9.11
N GLY A 4 11.73 1.70 -9.21
CA GLY A 4 11.08 2.39 -8.10
C GLY A 4 9.59 2.04 -8.00
N ALA A 5 8.93 2.67 -7.04
CA ALA A 5 7.47 2.62 -6.92
C ALA A 5 6.93 3.96 -6.43
N ARG A 6 5.73 4.32 -6.88
CA ARG A 6 4.91 5.38 -6.28
C ARG A 6 3.70 4.73 -5.62
N VAL A 7 3.53 4.95 -4.32
CA VAL A 7 2.46 4.37 -3.52
C VAL A 7 1.57 5.48 -2.97
N PHE A 8 0.27 5.40 -3.21
CA PHE A 8 -0.73 6.33 -2.70
C PHE A 8 -1.20 5.87 -1.32
N LEU A 9 -0.82 6.61 -0.28
CA LEU A 9 -1.06 6.26 1.12
C LEU A 9 -2.55 6.24 1.45
N ASP A 10 -3.33 7.14 0.84
CA ASP A 10 -4.78 7.24 0.99
C ASP A 10 -5.56 6.06 0.38
N ARG A 11 -4.91 5.28 -0.49
CA ARG A 11 -5.51 4.10 -1.16
C ARG A 11 -5.26 2.79 -0.45
N LEU A 12 -4.47 2.78 0.63
CA LEU A 12 -4.23 1.55 1.38
C LEU A 12 -5.56 0.95 1.87
N PRO A 13 -5.82 -0.33 1.61
CA PRO A 13 -7.02 -0.97 2.12
C PRO A 13 -6.91 -1.09 3.64
N LEU A 14 -7.83 -0.45 4.35
CA LEU A 14 -7.91 -0.55 5.81
C LEU A 14 -9.06 -1.45 6.21
N SER A 15 -8.85 -2.25 7.25
CA SER A 15 -9.94 -2.89 7.98
C SER A 15 -10.86 -1.84 8.60
N THR A 16 -12.08 -2.24 8.96
CA THR A 16 -13.04 -1.34 9.63
C THR A 16 -12.47 -0.70 10.89
N SER A 17 -11.75 -1.47 11.71
CA SER A 17 -11.09 -0.97 12.91
C SER A 17 -9.90 -0.07 12.60
N GLY A 18 -9.09 -0.40 11.59
CA GLY A 18 -7.99 0.44 11.13
C GLY A 18 -8.47 1.81 10.66
N ARG A 19 -9.56 1.85 9.87
CA ARG A 19 -10.20 3.10 9.45
C ARG A 19 -10.71 3.90 10.65
N ALA A 20 -11.45 3.26 11.57
CA ALA A 20 -11.98 3.94 12.75
C ALA A 20 -10.86 4.52 13.65
N ALA A 21 -9.72 3.83 13.77
CA ALA A 21 -8.57 4.32 14.52
C ALA A 21 -7.92 5.55 13.87
N VAL A 22 -7.84 5.58 12.53
CA VAL A 22 -7.37 6.74 11.77
C VAL A 22 -8.33 7.92 11.91
N ASP A 23 -9.63 7.69 11.69
CA ASP A 23 -10.67 8.73 11.77
C ASP A 23 -10.78 9.32 13.19
N GLY A 24 -10.56 8.49 14.21
CA GLY A 24 -10.53 8.90 15.61
C GLY A 24 -9.20 9.54 16.06
N GLY A 25 -8.19 9.61 15.18
CA GLY A 25 -6.88 10.18 15.48
C GLY A 25 -6.02 9.35 16.45
N LEU A 26 -6.33 8.07 16.64
CA LEU A 26 -5.54 7.16 17.49
C LEU A 26 -4.22 6.76 16.83
N VAL A 27 -4.24 6.63 15.50
CA VAL A 27 -3.08 6.31 14.66
C VAL A 27 -3.17 7.12 13.37
N THR A 28 -2.04 7.29 12.68
CA THR A 28 -1.98 7.85 11.33
C THR A 28 -1.98 6.75 10.28
N LEU A 29 -2.20 7.11 9.00
CA LEU A 29 -1.99 6.17 7.90
C LEU A 29 -0.52 5.71 7.81
N ALA A 30 0.43 6.56 8.19
CA ALA A 30 1.85 6.21 8.17
C ALA A 30 2.18 5.14 9.22
N ASP A 31 1.53 5.18 10.39
CA ASP A 31 1.69 4.15 11.43
C ASP A 31 1.21 2.79 10.91
N LEU A 32 0.05 2.75 10.24
CA LEU A 32 -0.48 1.52 9.66
C LEU A 32 0.36 1.01 8.48
N ALA A 33 0.90 1.91 7.65
CA ALA A 33 1.72 1.54 6.50
C ALA A 33 3.11 0.98 6.89
N THR A 34 3.56 1.20 8.13
CA THR A 34 4.90 0.82 8.59
C THR A 34 4.91 -0.18 9.74
N GLY A 35 3.72 -0.55 10.28
CA GLY A 35 3.56 -1.43 11.42
C GLY A 35 3.96 -2.90 11.16
N GLY A 36 3.54 -3.49 10.04
CA GLY A 36 3.78 -4.90 9.72
C GLY A 36 2.81 -5.87 10.41
N ASP A 37 3.16 -7.16 10.43
CA ASP A 37 2.32 -8.27 10.92
C ASP A 37 0.95 -8.44 10.21
N ASP A 38 0.81 -7.87 9.01
CA ASP A 38 -0.42 -7.99 8.21
C ASP A 38 -0.56 -9.37 7.54
N TYR A 39 0.56 -10.03 7.24
CA TYR A 39 0.62 -11.28 6.46
C TYR A 39 -0.09 -11.22 5.08
N GLU A 40 -0.20 -10.02 4.51
CA GLU A 40 -0.81 -9.76 3.21
C GLU A 40 0.17 -9.91 2.03
N LEU A 41 -0.38 -10.05 0.82
CA LEU A 41 0.40 -10.10 -0.41
C LEU A 41 0.50 -8.73 -1.08
N ILE A 42 1.73 -8.31 -1.41
CA ILE A 42 2.00 -7.19 -2.30
C ILE A 42 2.61 -7.72 -3.59
N PHE A 43 2.03 -7.35 -4.73
CA PHE A 43 2.50 -7.77 -6.04
C PHE A 43 2.40 -6.64 -7.08
N THR A 44 2.98 -6.87 -8.26
CA THR A 44 2.92 -5.95 -9.39
C THR A 44 2.32 -6.66 -10.60
N ALA A 45 1.63 -5.92 -11.46
CA ALA A 45 1.03 -6.46 -12.68
C ALA A 45 1.08 -5.40 -13.80
N PRO A 46 1.15 -5.82 -15.09
CA PRO A 46 1.03 -4.89 -16.21
C PRO A 46 -0.34 -4.18 -16.22
N VAL A 47 -0.38 -2.95 -16.73
CA VAL A 47 -1.60 -2.11 -16.80
C VAL A 47 -2.79 -2.84 -17.45
N GLY A 48 -2.54 -3.67 -18.45
CA GLY A 48 -3.59 -4.44 -19.15
C GLY A 48 -4.09 -5.69 -18.43
N ALA A 49 -3.51 -6.08 -17.29
CA ALA A 49 -3.82 -7.34 -16.60
C ALA A 49 -4.98 -7.23 -15.58
N GLY A 50 -5.67 -6.08 -15.51
CA GLY A 50 -6.70 -5.84 -14.49
C GLY A 50 -7.81 -6.90 -14.42
N SER A 51 -8.30 -7.38 -15.57
CA SER A 51 -9.32 -8.45 -15.60
C SER A 51 -8.81 -9.78 -15.08
N VAL A 52 -7.55 -10.12 -15.38
CA VAL A 52 -6.91 -11.36 -14.89
C VAL A 52 -6.70 -11.29 -13.37
N VAL A 53 -6.27 -10.13 -12.87
CA VAL A 53 -6.12 -9.89 -11.43
C VAL A 53 -7.46 -9.98 -10.72
N ALA A 54 -8.52 -9.35 -11.25
CA ALA A 54 -9.86 -9.41 -10.69
C ALA A 54 -10.39 -10.87 -10.63
N ALA A 55 -10.25 -11.62 -11.73
CA ALA A 55 -10.65 -13.02 -11.76
C ALA A 55 -9.82 -13.91 -10.81
N ALA A 56 -8.56 -13.57 -10.53
CA ALA A 56 -7.76 -14.25 -9.53
C ALA A 56 -8.21 -13.91 -8.10
N ALA A 57 -8.50 -12.63 -7.83
CA ALA A 57 -9.03 -12.13 -6.56
C ALA A 57 -10.36 -12.80 -6.19
N GLU A 58 -11.28 -12.89 -7.15
CA GLU A 58 -12.57 -13.58 -6.98
C GLU A 58 -12.40 -15.06 -6.62
N ARG A 59 -11.55 -15.78 -7.35
CA ARG A 59 -11.29 -17.21 -7.08
C ARG A 59 -10.58 -17.47 -5.76
N ALA A 60 -9.77 -16.50 -5.30
CA ALA A 60 -9.09 -16.56 -4.02
C ALA A 60 -9.96 -16.04 -2.88
N GLU A 61 -11.16 -15.53 -3.17
CA GLU A 61 -12.06 -14.89 -2.20
C GLU A 61 -11.36 -13.80 -1.37
N THR A 62 -10.44 -13.07 -2.00
CA THR A 62 -9.59 -12.07 -1.34
C THR A 62 -9.65 -10.77 -2.10
N SER A 63 -9.92 -9.66 -1.41
CA SER A 63 -9.96 -8.33 -2.01
C SER A 63 -8.57 -7.89 -2.48
N VAL A 64 -8.49 -7.30 -3.68
CA VAL A 64 -7.26 -6.69 -4.21
C VAL A 64 -7.48 -5.21 -4.45
N THR A 65 -6.54 -4.39 -4.00
CA THR A 65 -6.60 -2.92 -4.15
C THR A 65 -5.38 -2.44 -4.90
N LEU A 66 -5.58 -1.62 -5.94
CA LEU A 66 -4.49 -0.93 -6.63
C LEU A 66 -4.05 0.28 -5.79
N ILE A 67 -2.87 0.19 -5.19
CA ILE A 67 -2.34 1.21 -4.29
C ILE A 67 -1.24 2.08 -4.93
N GLY A 68 -0.85 1.82 -6.17
CA GLY A 68 0.30 2.50 -6.74
C GLY A 68 0.71 1.98 -8.11
N GLU A 69 1.92 2.38 -8.49
CA GLU A 69 2.53 2.03 -9.78
C GLU A 69 4.04 1.84 -9.61
N ILE A 70 4.63 1.03 -10.49
CA ILE A 70 6.08 0.89 -10.62
C ILE A 70 6.62 2.02 -11.49
N THR A 71 7.74 2.60 -11.07
CA THR A 71 8.37 3.76 -11.71
C THR A 71 9.81 3.45 -12.11
N ALA A 72 10.37 4.25 -13.01
CA ALA A 72 11.81 4.19 -13.27
C ALA A 72 12.61 4.71 -12.06
N GLY A 73 13.83 4.22 -11.87
CA GLY A 73 14.70 4.58 -10.74
C GLY A 73 14.77 3.48 -9.68
N ALA A 74 15.11 3.83 -8.44
CA ALA A 74 15.25 2.85 -7.34
C ALA A 74 14.57 3.29 -6.04
N ALA A 75 13.86 4.42 -6.07
CA ALA A 75 13.20 4.99 -4.89
C ALA A 75 11.76 4.48 -4.76
N VAL A 76 11.29 4.38 -3.52
CA VAL A 76 9.87 4.20 -3.21
C VAL A 76 9.37 5.51 -2.65
N ASP A 77 8.51 6.19 -3.42
CA ASP A 77 7.87 7.43 -3.02
C ASP A 77 6.46 7.11 -2.50
N VAL A 78 6.22 7.41 -1.24
CA VAL A 78 4.87 7.39 -0.67
C VAL A 78 4.27 8.78 -0.79
N VAL A 79 3.09 8.87 -1.38
CA VAL A 79 2.41 10.12 -1.69
C VAL A 79 0.99 10.14 -1.16
N ASP A 80 0.45 11.33 -0.93
CA ASP A 80 -0.97 11.52 -0.61
C ASP A 80 -1.85 11.58 -1.86
N GLN A 81 -3.16 11.81 -1.66
CA GLN A 81 -4.14 11.94 -2.73
C GLN A 81 -3.85 13.08 -3.73
N SER A 82 -3.08 14.09 -3.33
CA SER A 82 -2.66 15.20 -4.18
C SER A 82 -1.36 14.91 -4.94
N GLY A 83 -0.68 13.80 -4.61
CA GLY A 83 0.61 13.42 -5.16
C GLY A 83 1.80 14.04 -4.39
N ALA A 84 1.56 14.68 -3.24
CA ALA A 84 2.64 15.22 -2.42
C ALA A 84 3.30 14.10 -1.61
N THR A 85 4.63 14.12 -1.52
CA THR A 85 5.39 13.12 -0.73
C THR A 85 5.02 13.19 0.74
N VAL A 86 4.75 12.03 1.33
CA VAL A 86 4.50 11.87 2.76
C VAL A 86 5.78 11.40 3.43
N ASP A 87 6.23 12.13 4.45
CA ASP A 87 7.28 11.64 5.35
C ASP A 87 6.67 10.63 6.33
N LEU A 88 7.10 9.37 6.23
CA LEU A 88 6.61 8.31 7.10
C LEU A 88 7.18 8.40 8.52
N GLY A 89 8.26 9.17 8.75
CA GLY A 89 8.90 9.39 10.06
C GLY A 89 9.57 8.16 10.69
N VAL A 90 9.10 6.96 10.40
CA VAL A 90 9.62 5.68 10.86
C VAL A 90 9.85 4.74 9.67
N ARG A 91 10.79 3.81 9.85
CA ARG A 91 11.02 2.71 8.91
C ARG A 91 10.38 1.45 9.47
N GLY A 92 10.02 0.54 8.58
CA GLY A 92 9.52 -0.78 8.97
C GLY A 92 10.51 -1.56 9.85
N TYR A 93 9.99 -2.62 10.46
CA TYR A 93 10.71 -3.48 11.40
C TYR A 93 12.07 -3.96 10.89
N ARG A 94 13.07 -4.01 11.78
CA ARG A 94 14.40 -4.59 11.54
C ARG A 94 14.79 -5.44 12.74
N HIS A 95 15.28 -6.65 12.47
CA HIS A 95 15.95 -7.43 13.49
C HIS A 95 17.27 -6.76 13.90
N ALA A 96 17.62 -6.92 15.18
CA ALA A 96 18.83 -6.40 15.78
C ALA A 96 20.09 -7.15 15.33
#